data_AF-A0A3D0DRU3-F1
#
_entry.id   AF-A0A3D0DRU3-F1
#
_cell.length_a   1.000
_cell.length_b   1.000
_cell.length_c   1.000
_cell.angle_alpha   90.00
_cell.angle_beta   90.00
_cell.angle_gamma   90.00
#
_symmetry.space_group_name_H-M   'P 1'
#
loop_
_entity.id
_entity.type
_entity.pdbx_description
1 polymer ?
#
loop_
_entity_poly.entity_id
_entity_poly.type
_entity_poly.pdbx_seq_one_letter_code
_entity_poly.pdbx_strand_id
1 'polypeptide(L)' 'EFRNRLDAIISFRALDEEIILRVVDKFLMQLEEQLHEKKVEAVFTEKLRKFLGSKGFDPQMGA' A
#
# COMPACT_ATOMS: atom_id res chain seq x y z
N GLU A 1 5.68 -12.08 -34.41
CA GLU A 1 4.60 -11.07 -34.44
C GLU A 1 4.22 -10.43 -33.09
N PHE A 2 4.81 -10.83 -31.95
CA PHE A 2 4.43 -10.29 -30.63
C PHE A 2 4.96 -8.86 -30.33
N ARG A 3 5.97 -8.40 -31.07
CA ARG A 3 6.60 -7.10 -30.84
C ARG A 3 5.82 -5.90 -31.38
N ASN A 4 4.81 -6.14 -32.24
CA ASN A 4 4.03 -5.10 -32.90
C ASN A 4 2.70 -4.74 -32.16
N ARG A 5 2.54 -5.14 -30.89
CA ARG A 5 1.36 -4.82 -30.05
C ARG A 5 1.69 -4.11 -28.72
N LEU A 6 2.93 -3.68 -28.53
CA LEU A 6 3.34 -2.90 -27.35
C LEU A 6 3.32 -1.42 -27.71
N ASP A 7 2.17 -0.77 -27.57
CA ASP A 7 1.98 0.65 -27.90
C ASP A 7 2.69 1.60 -26.92
N ALA A 8 3.04 1.15 -25.71
CA ALA A 8 3.80 1.94 -24.74
C ALA A 8 4.52 1.06 -23.70
N ILE A 9 5.73 1.46 -23.32
CA ILE A 9 6.43 0.92 -22.15
C ILE A 9 6.12 1.84 -20.97
N ILE A 10 5.39 1.35 -19.97
CA ILE A 10 5.13 2.08 -18.72
C ILE A 10 6.28 1.78 -17.76
N SER A 11 7.11 2.80 -17.50
CA SER A 11 8.17 2.70 -16.50
C SER A 11 7.59 3.02 -15.13
N PHE A 12 7.61 2.06 -14.21
CA PHE A 12 7.26 2.28 -12.82
C PHE A 12 8.45 2.95 -12.11
N ARG A 13 8.19 4.04 -11.39
CA ARG A 13 9.17 4.63 -10.48
C ARG A 13 9.21 3.81 -9.19
N ALA A 14 10.33 3.86 -8.49
CA ALA A 14 10.40 3.38 -7.12
C ALA A 14 9.31 4.07 -6.27
N LEU A 15 8.70 3.31 -5.37
CA LEU A 15 7.71 3.86 -4.44
C LEU A 15 8.43 4.81 -3.48
N ASP A 16 7.89 6.01 -3.33
CA ASP A 16 8.33 6.95 -2.30
C ASP A 16 7.63 6.65 -0.96
N GLU A 17 8.20 7.16 0.12
CA GLU A 17 7.70 6.97 1.49
C GLU A 17 6.25 7.46 1.64
N GLU A 18 5.86 8.52 0.93
CA GLU A 18 4.51 9.07 0.97
C GLU A 18 3.49 8.11 0.35
N ILE A 19 3.82 7.51 -0.80
CA ILE A 19 3.01 6.51 -1.48
C ILE A 19 2.86 5.27 -0.61
N ILE A 20 3.93 4.84 0.06
CA ILE A 20 3.86 3.69 0.98
C ILE A 20 2.90 3.96 2.13
N LEU A 21 2.96 5.14 2.73
CA LEU A 21 2.02 5.52 3.79
C LEU A 21 0.58 5.52 3.29
N ARG A 22 0.32 5.97 2.05
CA ARG A 22 -1.01 5.89 1.42
C ARG A 22 -1.46 4.45 1.20
N VAL A 23 -0.54 3.55 0.85
CA VAL A 23 -0.84 2.11 0.72
C VAL A 23 -1.21 1.52 2.07
N VAL A 24 -0.46 1.84 3.13
CA VAL A 24 -0.79 1.42 4.50
C VAL A 24 -2.17 1.94 4.92
N ASP A 25 -2.48 3.22 4.66
CA ASP A 25 -3.78 3.82 4.97
C ASP A 25 -4.93 3.08 4.25
N LYS A 26 -4.73 2.72 2.98
CA LYS A 26 -5.69 1.92 2.22
C LYS A 26 -5.98 0.57 2.89
N PHE A 27 -4.95 -0.15 3.33
CA PHE A 27 -5.12 -1.45 3.97
C PHE A 27 -5.75 -1.33 5.36
N LEU A 28 -5.43 -0.28 6.13
CA LEU A 28 -6.06 -0.02 7.42
C LEU A 28 -7.56 0.26 7.27
N MET A 29 -7.96 1.05 6.27
CA MET A 29 -9.39 1.28 5.97
C MET A 29 -10.11 -0.01 5.57
N GLN A 30 -9.49 -0.85 4.73
CA GLN A 30 -10.07 -2.14 4.35
C GLN A 30 -10.24 -3.07 5.56
N LEU A 31 -9.26 -3.08 6.47
CA LEU A 31 -9.35 -3.84 7.71
C LEU A 31 -10.46 -3.29 8.62
N GLU A 32 -10.57 -1.97 8.74
CA GLU A 32 -11.62 -1.30 9.52
C GLU A 32 -13.01 -1.68 8.99
N GLU A 33 -13.21 -1.68 7.68
CA GLU A 33 -14.47 -2.10 7.04
C GLU A 33 -14.84 -3.55 7.39
N GLN A 34 -13.86 -4.47 7.32
CA GLN A 34 -14.05 -5.88 7.70
C GLN A 34 -14.35 -6.07 9.19
N LEU A 35 -13.79 -5.23 10.07
CA LEU A 35 -14.03 -5.26 11.51
C LEU A 35 -15.39 -4.64 11.86
N HIS A 36 -15.80 -3.61 11.13
CA HIS A 36 -17.09 -2.97 11.28
C HIS A 36 -18.24 -3.94 10.99
N GLU A 37 -18.12 -4.81 9.98
CA GLU A 37 -19.07 -5.91 9.73
C GLU A 37 -19.24 -6.84 10.95
N LYS A 38 -18.20 -6.96 11.77
CA LYS A 38 -18.18 -7.77 13.01
C LYS A 38 -18.56 -6.97 14.25
N LYS A 39 -19.02 -5.71 14.09
CA LYS A 39 -19.31 -4.76 15.17
C LYS A 39 -18.11 -4.46 16.07
N VAL A 40 -16.91 -4.48 15.48
CA VAL A 40 -15.65 -4.12 16.15
C VAL A 40 -15.19 -2.78 15.61
N GLU A 41 -15.00 -1.80 16.51
CA GLU A 41 -14.36 -0.53 16.17
C GLU A 41 -12.85 -0.63 16.36
N ALA A 42 -12.10 -0.30 15.32
CA ALA A 42 -10.64 -0.28 15.34
C ALA A 42 -10.14 1.15 15.22
N VAL A 43 -9.21 1.53 16.10
CA VAL A 43 -8.56 2.84 16.06
C VAL A 43 -7.07 2.63 15.87
N PHE A 44 -6.53 3.19 14.80
CA PHE A 44 -5.11 3.10 14.47
C PHE A 44 -4.40 4.41 14.79
N THR A 45 -3.26 4.32 15.46
CA THR A 45 -2.44 5.50 15.79
C THR A 45 -1.50 5.85 14.65
N GLU A 46 -1.13 7.13 14.54
CA GLU A 46 -0.13 7.57 13.56
C GLU A 46 1.22 6.84 13.73
N LYS A 47 1.58 6.51 14.97
CA LYS A 47 2.79 5.74 15.28
C LYS A 47 2.75 4.34 14.67
N LEU A 48 1.60 3.66 14.75
CA LEU A 48 1.41 2.36 14.11
C LEU A 48 1.50 2.49 12.59
N ARG A 49 0.86 3.50 11.99
CA ARG A 49 0.94 3.75 10.55
C ARG A 49 2.39 3.90 10.08
N LYS A 50 3.15 4.78 10.74
CA LYS A 50 4.58 5.00 10.42
C LYS A 50 5.41 3.75 10.61
N PHE A 51 5.15 2.98 11.67
CA PHE A 51 5.84 1.72 11.92
C PHE A 51 5.57 0.71 10.78
N LEU A 52 4.32 0.54 10.36
CA LEU A 52 3.94 -0.34 9.25
C LEU A 52 4.55 0.11 7.93
N GLY A 53 4.56 1.42 7.63
CA GLY A 53 5.23 1.95 6.44
C GLY A 53 6.73 1.65 6.42
N SER A 54 7.41 1.80 7.56
CA SER A 54 8.85 1.54 7.68
C SER A 54 9.24 0.06 7.67
N LYS A 55 8.36 -0.83 8.15
CA LYS A 55 8.63 -2.27 8.30
C LYS A 55 8.06 -3.13 7.19
N GLY A 56 6.96 -2.68 6.58
CA GLY A 56 6.32 -3.35 5.46
C GLY A 56 6.91 -2.97 4.11
N PHE A 57 7.83 -2.00 4.05
CA PHE A 57 8.48 -1.60 2.82
C PHE A 57 9.96 -2.00 2.82
N ASP A 58 10.33 -2.84 1.87
CA ASP A 58 11.73 -3.08 1.48
C ASP A 58 11.96 -2.51 0.06
N PRO A 59 12.85 -1.50 -0.10
CA PRO A 59 13.18 -0.91 -1.40
C PRO A 59 13.67 -1.93 -2.44
N GLN A 60 14.20 -3.08 -2.03
CA GLN A 60 14.72 -4.12 -2.92
C GLN A 60 13.66 -5.15 -3.34
N MET A 61 12.61 -5.33 -2.55
CA MET A 61 11.55 -6.31 -2.83
C MET A 61 10.31 -5.69 -3.49
N GLY A 62 10.15 -4.36 -3.40
CA GLY A 62 8.84 -3.74 -3.60
C GLY A 62 7.94 -4.04 -2.39
N ALA A 63 6.92 -3.19 -2.19
CA ALA A 63 5.99 -3.31 -1.07
C ALA A 63 5.32 -4.70 -1.01
#